data_AF-A0AA88U0Z0-F1
#
_entry.id   AF-A0AA88U0Z0-F1
#
_cell.length_a   1.000
_cell.length_b   1.000
_cell.length_c   1.000
_cell.angle_alpha   90.00
_cell.angle_beta   90.00
_cell.angle_gamma   90.00
#
_symmetry.space_group_name_H-M   'P 1'
#
loop_
_entity.id
_entity.type
_entity.pdbx_description
1 polymer ?
#
loop_
_entity_poly.entity_id
_entity_poly.type
_entity_poly.pdbx_seq_one_letter_code
_entity_poly.pdbx_strand_id
1 'polypeptide(L)'
;MDDRAKNTINCGLDVNDYNLVSTCETAQEMCRMLEFTQKDTNQVKETKKNTLVLQYDAFKMKEHESINEIYSRFALIINGLQLLGKVYPKNKMDDHSNEVSSFVKKFDYDKLKIAFLELSENHEKLKLKNVALKKKVLSLINNVEELASEKEELD
;
A
#
# COMPACT_ATOMS: atom_id res chain seq x y z
N MET A 1 -22.20 55.40 0.45
CA MET A 1 -20.85 54.94 0.04
C MET A 1 -20.72 53.44 0.21
N ASP A 2 -21.22 52.89 1.32
CA ASP A 2 -21.19 51.45 1.61
C ASP A 2 -21.99 50.60 0.60
N ASP A 3 -23.21 51.00 0.20
CA ASP A 3 -24.01 50.23 -0.77
C ASP A 3 -23.33 50.02 -2.13
N ARG A 4 -22.58 51.02 -2.61
CA ARG A 4 -21.80 50.88 -3.85
C ARG A 4 -20.64 49.91 -3.67
N ALA A 5 -20.01 49.90 -2.50
CA ALA A 5 -18.94 48.97 -2.18
C ALA A 5 -19.47 47.53 -2.04
N LYS A 6 -20.60 47.34 -1.35
CA LYS A 6 -21.29 46.04 -1.24
C LYS A 6 -21.69 45.49 -2.62
N ASN A 7 -22.30 46.33 -3.46
CA ASN A 7 -22.66 45.93 -4.82
C ASN A 7 -21.42 45.55 -5.65
N THR A 8 -20.32 46.30 -5.51
CA THR A 8 -19.06 45.99 -6.20
C THR A 8 -18.47 44.65 -5.76
N ILE A 9 -18.48 44.35 -4.46
CA ILE A 9 -18.02 43.06 -3.91
C ILE A 9 -18.91 41.94 -4.45
N ASN A 10 -20.23 42.08 -4.35
CA ASN A 10 -21.21 41.07 -4.80
C ASN A 10 -21.08 40.73 -6.30
N CYS A 11 -20.72 41.69 -7.15
CA CYS A 11 -20.50 41.43 -8.57
C CYS A 11 -19.34 40.45 -8.86
N GLY A 12 -18.41 40.28 -7.91
CA GLY A 12 -17.25 39.39 -8.06
C GLY A 12 -17.34 38.07 -7.30
N LEU A 13 -18.38 37.84 -6.49
CA LEU A 13 -18.53 36.62 -5.69
C LEU A 13 -19.17 35.49 -6.50
N ASP A 14 -18.73 34.27 -6.23
CA ASP A 14 -19.48 33.08 -6.61
C ASP A 14 -20.63 32.81 -5.61
N VAL A 15 -21.43 31.78 -5.89
CA VAL A 15 -22.60 31.44 -5.05
C VAL A 15 -22.19 31.07 -3.61
N ASN A 16 -21.04 30.41 -3.42
CA ASN A 16 -20.59 30.00 -2.09
C ASN A 16 -20.10 31.20 -1.29
N ASP A 17 -19.29 32.06 -1.90
CA ASP A 17 -18.76 33.27 -1.27
C ASP A 17 -19.87 34.28 -1.00
N TYR A 18 -20.87 34.39 -1.88
CA TYR A 18 -22.06 35.22 -1.63
C TYR A 18 -22.85 34.72 -0.43
N ASN A 19 -23.11 33.41 -0.33
CA ASN A 19 -23.83 32.83 0.79
C ASN A 19 -23.11 33.08 2.12
N LEU A 20 -21.78 33.01 2.12
CA LEU A 20 -20.94 33.28 3.29
C LEU A 20 -21.10 34.72 3.82
N VAL A 21 -21.23 35.71 2.95
CA VAL A 21 -21.31 37.15 3.35
C VAL A 21 -22.72 37.74 3.30
N SER A 22 -23.73 36.94 2.96
CA SER A 22 -25.11 37.38 2.72
C SER A 22 -25.77 38.06 3.92
N THR A 23 -25.30 37.77 5.14
CA THR A 23 -25.80 38.35 6.39
C THR A 23 -25.01 39.58 6.85
N CYS A 24 -23.93 39.96 6.17
CA CYS A 24 -23.10 41.11 6.53
C CYS A 24 -23.83 42.44 6.22
N GLU A 25 -23.80 43.35 7.18
CA GLU A 25 -24.49 44.64 7.07
C GLU A 25 -23.62 45.67 6.33
N THR A 26 -22.30 45.57 6.46
CA THR A 26 -21.35 46.52 5.83
C THR A 26 -20.39 45.86 4.83
N ALA A 27 -19.87 46.63 3.87
CA ALA A 27 -18.84 46.15 2.95
C ALA A 27 -17.57 45.69 3.68
N GLN A 28 -17.25 46.33 4.81
CA GLN A 28 -16.11 45.97 5.65
C GLN A 28 -16.28 44.58 6.28
N GLU A 29 -17.49 44.25 6.75
CA GLU A 29 -17.80 42.92 7.30
C GLU A 29 -17.71 41.85 6.22
N MET A 30 -18.21 42.12 5.01
CA MET A 30 -18.09 41.20 3.88
C MET A 30 -16.62 40.88 3.59
N CYS A 31 -15.75 41.90 3.48
CA CYS A 31 -14.32 41.69 3.24
C CYS A 31 -13.66 40.90 4.37
N ARG A 32 -13.93 41.25 5.65
CA ARG A 32 -13.37 40.53 6.80
C ARG A 32 -13.80 39.07 6.85
N MET A 33 -15.05 38.77 6.52
CA MET A 33 -15.57 37.41 6.49
C MET A 33 -14.88 36.58 5.40
N LEU A 34 -14.74 37.13 4.19
CA LEU A 34 -14.02 36.46 3.09
C LEU A 34 -12.54 36.20 3.45
N GLU A 35 -11.87 37.21 4.01
CA GLU A 35 -10.49 37.08 4.50
C GLU A 35 -10.37 36.00 5.58
N PHE A 36 -11.30 35.99 6.53
CA PHE A 36 -11.35 35.00 7.61
C PHE A 36 -11.52 33.58 7.06
N THR A 37 -12.51 33.35 6.20
CA THR A 37 -12.74 32.02 5.62
C THR A 37 -11.60 31.56 4.73
N GLN A 38 -10.97 32.46 3.98
CA GLN A 38 -9.80 32.11 3.17
C GLN A 38 -8.59 31.77 4.06
N LYS A 39 -8.39 32.50 5.15
CA LYS A 39 -7.35 32.21 6.15
C LYS A 39 -7.58 30.86 6.85
N ASP A 40 -8.82 30.58 7.26
CA ASP A 40 -9.19 29.29 7.85
C ASP A 40 -8.98 28.14 6.86
N THR A 41 -9.37 28.34 5.59
CA THR A 41 -9.13 27.38 4.52
C THR A 41 -7.63 27.09 4.35
N ASN A 42 -6.79 28.12 4.40
CA ASN A 42 -5.34 27.99 4.34
C ASN A 42 -4.79 27.27 5.57
N GLN A 43 -5.30 27.56 6.76
CA GLN A 43 -4.91 26.86 7.98
C GLN A 43 -5.26 25.37 7.93
N VAL A 44 -6.44 25.02 7.39
CA VAL A 44 -6.84 23.62 7.17
C VAL A 44 -5.91 22.94 6.17
N LYS A 45 -5.56 23.60 5.05
CA LYS A 45 -4.61 23.08 4.05
C LYS A 45 -3.22 22.83 4.65
N GLU A 46 -2.70 23.78 5.43
CA GLU A 46 -1.40 23.65 6.10
C GLU A 46 -1.42 22.56 7.17
N THR A 47 -2.51 22.44 7.93
CA THR A 47 -2.65 21.37 8.93
C THR A 47 -2.67 20.00 8.26
N LYS A 48 -3.43 19.82 7.17
CA LYS A 48 -3.44 18.59 6.38
C LYS A 48 -2.06 18.28 5.82
N LYS A 49 -1.35 19.29 5.30
CA LYS A 49 0.01 19.16 4.79
C LYS A 49 0.96 18.68 5.88
N ASN A 50 0.95 19.31 7.06
CA ASN A 50 1.79 18.93 8.19
C ASN A 50 1.50 17.49 8.66
N THR A 51 0.24 17.09 8.72
CA THR A 51 -0.14 15.70 9.03
C THR A 51 0.44 14.71 8.03
N LEU A 52 0.34 14.99 6.73
CA LEU A 52 0.91 14.13 5.69
C LEU A 52 2.44 14.06 5.76
N VAL A 53 3.10 15.17 6.11
CA VAL A 53 4.56 15.19 6.33
C VAL A 53 4.94 14.29 7.49
N LEU A 54 4.24 14.38 8.61
CA LEU A 54 4.47 13.49 9.75
C LEU A 54 4.23 12.02 9.40
N GLN A 55 3.20 11.74 8.59
CA GLN A 55 2.94 10.38 8.10
C GLN A 55 4.01 9.86 7.14
N TYR A 56 4.58 10.75 6.31
CA TYR A 56 5.69 10.46 5.42
C TYR A 56 6.97 10.17 6.22
N ASP A 57 7.34 11.06 7.14
CA ASP A 57 8.56 10.93 7.95
C ASP A 57 8.51 9.71 8.89
N ALA A 58 7.32 9.33 9.36
CA ALA A 58 7.10 8.16 10.20
C ALA A 58 6.70 6.90 9.38
N PHE A 59 6.79 6.95 8.05
CA PHE A 59 6.29 5.87 7.20
C PHE A 59 7.08 4.59 7.41
N LYS A 60 6.37 3.53 7.82
CA LYS A 60 6.92 2.19 7.94
C LYS A 60 5.87 1.16 7.57
N MET A 61 6.35 -0.02 7.18
CA MET A 61 5.51 -1.21 6.99
C MET A 61 4.87 -1.60 8.34
N LYS A 62 3.58 -1.93 8.30
CA LYS A 62 2.87 -2.52 9.44
C LYS A 62 3.01 -4.04 9.45
N GLU A 63 2.82 -4.65 10.62
CA GLU A 63 2.76 -6.10 10.74
C GLU A 63 1.60 -6.65 9.90
N HIS A 64 1.84 -7.72 9.14
CA HIS A 64 0.87 -8.35 8.23
C HIS A 64 0.40 -7.49 7.04
N GLU A 65 1.04 -6.36 6.77
CA GLU A 65 0.72 -5.54 5.60
C GLU A 65 1.29 -6.16 4.31
N SER A 66 0.48 -6.30 3.27
CA SER A 66 0.96 -6.75 1.95
C SER A 66 1.73 -5.65 1.22
N ILE A 67 2.59 -6.03 0.28
CA ILE A 67 3.38 -5.08 -0.53
C ILE A 67 2.48 -4.09 -1.28
N ASN A 68 1.34 -4.57 -1.80
CA ASN A 68 0.38 -3.71 -2.51
C ASN A 68 -0.26 -2.67 -1.59
N GLU A 69 -0.54 -3.04 -0.34
CA GLU A 69 -1.09 -2.12 0.67
C GLU A 69 -0.06 -1.06 1.07
N ILE A 70 1.20 -1.45 1.26
CA ILE A 70 2.31 -0.50 1.55
C ILE A 70 2.43 0.51 0.40
N TYR A 71 2.48 0.02 -0.85
CA TYR A 71 2.61 0.89 -2.02
C TYR A 71 1.42 1.85 -2.14
N SER A 72 0.20 1.35 -1.92
CA SER A 72 -1.02 2.16 -1.97
C SER A 72 -1.02 3.27 -0.91
N ARG A 73 -0.65 2.98 0.34
CA ARG A 73 -0.53 4.02 1.39
C ARG A 73 0.54 5.04 1.07
N PHE A 74 1.69 4.59 0.57
CA PHE A 74 2.78 5.50 0.19
C PHE A 74 2.34 6.44 -0.94
N ALA A 75 1.70 5.90 -1.98
CA ALA A 75 1.16 6.69 -3.10
C ALA A 75 0.13 7.71 -2.63
N LEU A 76 -0.76 7.35 -1.70
CA LEU A 76 -1.74 8.29 -1.14
C LEU A 76 -1.08 9.47 -0.42
N ILE A 77 -0.03 9.23 0.36
CA ILE A 77 0.70 10.29 1.07
C ILE A 77 1.39 11.22 0.07
N ILE A 78 2.10 10.66 -0.92
CA ILE A 78 2.80 11.44 -1.96
C ILE A 78 1.81 12.29 -2.76
N ASN A 79 0.72 11.68 -3.23
CA ASN A 79 -0.29 12.38 -4.03
C ASN A 79 -0.96 13.50 -3.22
N GLY A 80 -1.26 13.25 -1.95
CA GLY A 80 -1.81 14.26 -1.04
C GLY A 80 -0.87 15.45 -0.83
N LEU A 81 0.44 15.20 -0.67
CA LEU A 81 1.44 16.25 -0.53
C LEU A 81 1.59 17.08 -1.81
N GLN A 82 1.58 16.42 -2.98
CA GLN A 82 1.63 17.09 -4.28
C GLN A 82 0.42 17.99 -4.51
N LEU A 83 -0.80 17.51 -4.22
CA LEU A 83 -2.03 18.29 -4.34
C LEU A 83 -2.05 19.53 -3.43
N LEU A 84 -1.35 19.48 -2.29
CA LEU A 84 -1.21 20.61 -1.36
C LEU A 84 -0.01 21.52 -1.68
N GLY A 85 0.63 21.34 -2.84
CA GLY A 85 1.73 22.17 -3.33
C GLY A 85 3.09 21.88 -2.69
N LYS A 86 3.23 20.78 -1.93
CA LYS A 86 4.52 20.34 -1.40
C LYS A 86 5.11 19.28 -2.33
N VAL A 87 6.01 19.72 -3.21
CA VAL A 87 6.76 18.83 -4.09
C VAL A 87 8.05 18.43 -3.40
N TYR A 88 8.21 17.13 -3.11
CA TYR A 88 9.48 16.61 -2.64
C TYR A 88 10.47 16.52 -3.82
N PRO A 89 11.71 17.00 -3.65
CA PRO A 89 12.70 16.86 -4.70
C PRO A 89 13.04 15.38 -4.88
N LYS A 90 13.29 14.98 -6.14
CA LYS A 90 13.38 13.58 -6.57
C LYS A 90 14.37 12.76 -5.74
N ASN A 91 15.49 13.36 -5.36
CA ASN A 91 16.49 12.78 -4.46
C ASN A 91 15.95 12.34 -3.08
N LYS A 92 15.02 13.09 -2.46
CA LYS A 92 14.39 12.67 -1.19
C LYS A 92 13.31 11.60 -1.38
N MET A 93 12.62 11.63 -2.52
CA MET A 93 11.73 10.53 -2.91
C MET A 93 12.52 9.25 -3.14
N ASP A 94 13.71 9.36 -3.74
CA ASP A 94 14.62 8.24 -3.96
C ASP A 94 15.10 7.66 -2.62
N ASP A 95 15.34 8.47 -1.58
CA ASP A 95 15.70 7.97 -0.24
C ASP A 95 14.62 7.08 0.40
N HIS A 96 13.35 7.52 0.42
CA HIS A 96 12.26 6.65 0.95
C HIS A 96 11.84 5.56 -0.04
N SER A 97 12.02 5.74 -1.35
CA SER A 97 11.89 4.66 -2.32
C SER A 97 12.96 3.61 -2.10
N ASN A 98 14.18 4.02 -1.77
CA ASN A 98 15.28 3.15 -1.37
C ASN A 98 15.00 2.50 -0.01
N GLU A 99 14.31 3.17 0.90
CA GLU A 99 13.91 2.61 2.19
C GLU A 99 12.81 1.55 2.01
N VAL A 100 11.76 1.83 1.23
CA VAL A 100 10.74 0.85 0.80
C VAL A 100 11.40 -0.30 0.02
N SER A 101 12.34 0.00 -0.88
CA SER A 101 13.14 -0.99 -1.59
C SER A 101 14.03 -1.79 -0.62
N SER A 102 14.56 -1.17 0.43
CA SER A 102 15.34 -1.85 1.47
C SER A 102 14.46 -2.74 2.34
N PHE A 103 13.20 -2.36 2.60
CA PHE A 103 12.21 -3.21 3.26
C PHE A 103 11.84 -4.41 2.38
N VAL A 104 11.65 -4.18 1.08
CA VAL A 104 11.44 -5.25 0.08
C VAL A 104 12.68 -6.14 -0.04
N LYS A 105 13.91 -5.61 0.13
CA LYS A 105 15.15 -6.40 0.21
C LYS A 105 15.33 -7.10 1.56
N LYS A 106 14.73 -6.58 2.63
CA LYS A 106 14.72 -7.18 3.99
C LYS A 106 13.90 -8.47 4.00
N PHE A 107 12.83 -8.49 3.21
CA PHE A 107 12.34 -9.74 2.64
C PHE A 107 13.38 -10.20 1.62
N ASP A 108 14.34 -11.00 2.05
CA ASP A 108 15.39 -11.52 1.17
C ASP A 108 14.76 -12.42 0.11
N TYR A 109 14.21 -11.80 -0.95
CA TYR A 109 13.40 -12.44 -1.96
C TYR A 109 14.23 -13.46 -2.73
N ASP A 110 15.51 -13.18 -2.91
CA ASP A 110 16.47 -14.11 -3.49
C ASP A 110 16.63 -15.33 -2.58
N LYS A 111 16.79 -15.15 -1.26
CA LYS A 111 16.84 -16.27 -0.31
C LYS A 111 15.52 -17.04 -0.22
N LEU A 112 14.37 -16.35 -0.26
CA LEU A 112 13.05 -16.99 -0.25
C LEU A 112 12.80 -17.78 -1.54
N LYS A 113 13.20 -17.22 -2.68
CA LYS A 113 13.14 -17.85 -4.00
C LYS A 113 14.05 -19.08 -4.06
N ILE A 114 15.28 -18.98 -3.56
CA ILE A 114 16.21 -20.11 -3.45
C ILE A 114 15.60 -21.21 -2.58
N ALA A 115 15.12 -20.87 -1.38
CA ALA A 115 14.49 -21.84 -0.48
C ALA A 115 13.27 -22.52 -1.12
N PHE A 116 12.43 -21.76 -1.85
CA PHE A 116 11.30 -22.32 -2.58
C PHE A 116 11.74 -23.27 -3.71
N LEU A 117 12.76 -22.91 -4.49
CA LEU A 117 13.32 -23.76 -5.54
C LEU A 117 13.90 -25.06 -4.96
N GLU A 118 14.69 -24.96 -3.89
CA GLU A 118 15.25 -26.12 -3.17
C GLU A 118 14.14 -27.03 -2.63
N LEU A 119 13.10 -26.46 -2.03
CA LEU A 119 11.93 -27.22 -1.55
C LEU A 119 11.20 -27.91 -2.70
N SER A 120 11.01 -27.24 -3.84
CA SER A 120 10.37 -27.80 -5.03
C SER A 120 11.17 -28.98 -5.60
N GLU A 121 12.49 -28.83 -5.72
CA GLU A 121 13.37 -29.90 -6.21
C GLU A 121 13.38 -31.10 -5.25
N ASN A 122 13.45 -30.84 -3.94
CA ASN A 122 13.41 -31.90 -2.92
C ASN A 122 12.07 -32.65 -2.95
N HIS A 123 10.96 -31.95 -3.11
CA HIS A 123 9.64 -32.55 -3.25
C HIS A 123 9.59 -33.51 -4.45
N GLU A 124 10.13 -33.12 -5.61
CA GLU A 124 10.13 -33.97 -6.81
C GLU A 124 11.04 -35.21 -6.62
N LYS A 125 12.22 -35.04 -6.02
CA LYS A 125 13.11 -36.17 -5.65
C LYS A 125 12.42 -37.16 -4.72
N LEU A 126 11.69 -36.67 -3.70
CA LEU A 126 10.93 -37.51 -2.78
C LEU A 126 9.80 -38.26 -3.50
N LYS A 127 9.10 -37.58 -4.41
CA LYS A 127 8.04 -38.19 -5.23
C LYS A 127 8.59 -39.34 -6.08
N LEU A 128 9.73 -39.16 -6.74
CA LEU A 128 10.39 -40.20 -7.53
C LEU A 128 10.85 -41.39 -6.67
N LYS A 129 11.47 -41.11 -5.51
CA LYS A 129 11.85 -42.16 -4.55
C LYS A 129 10.65 -42.98 -4.09
N ASN A 130 9.53 -42.32 -3.78
CA ASN A 130 8.28 -42.99 -3.40
C ASN A 130 7.74 -43.88 -4.51
N VAL A 131 7.79 -43.45 -5.78
CA VAL A 131 7.39 -44.29 -6.92
C VAL A 131 8.30 -45.53 -7.03
N ALA A 132 9.62 -45.37 -6.89
CA ALA A 132 10.56 -46.47 -6.93
C ALA A 132 10.35 -47.47 -5.78
N LEU A 133 10.12 -46.96 -4.56
CA LEU A 133 9.78 -47.78 -3.39
C LEU A 133 8.49 -48.57 -3.61
N LYS A 134 7.42 -47.94 -4.12
CA LYS A 134 6.16 -48.63 -4.46
C LYS A 134 6.38 -49.78 -5.45
N LYS A 135 7.20 -49.58 -6.49
CA LYS A 135 7.54 -50.65 -7.45
C LYS A 135 8.27 -51.82 -6.78
N LYS A 136 9.24 -51.54 -5.90
CA LYS A 136 9.95 -52.58 -5.16
C LYS A 136 9.03 -53.37 -4.23
N VAL A 137 8.13 -52.68 -3.52
CA VAL A 137 7.13 -53.31 -2.66
C VAL A 137 6.24 -54.24 -3.47
N LEU A 138 5.75 -53.79 -4.64
CA LEU A 138 4.92 -54.62 -5.52
C LEU A 138 5.64 -55.88 -5.99
N SER A 139 6.91 -55.77 -6.40
CA SER A 139 7.71 -56.93 -6.80
C SER A 139 7.92 -57.91 -5.65
N LEU A 140 8.14 -57.43 -4.42
CA LEU A 140 8.28 -58.30 -3.26
C LEU A 140 6.97 -59.02 -2.93
N ILE A 141 5.83 -58.34 -3.06
CA ILE A 141 4.50 -58.96 -2.89
C ILE A 141 4.34 -60.12 -3.87
N ASN A 142 4.57 -59.89 -5.17
CA ASN A 142 4.47 -60.94 -6.18
C ASN A 142 5.37 -62.15 -5.87
N ASN A 143 6.63 -61.91 -5.49
CA ASN A 143 7.55 -62.99 -5.16
C ASN A 143 7.07 -63.80 -3.93
N VAL A 144 6.47 -63.14 -2.93
CA VAL A 144 5.92 -63.82 -1.75
C VAL A 144 4.70 -64.66 -2.12
N GLU A 145 3.84 -64.16 -3.02
CA GLU A 145 2.68 -64.89 -3.53
C GLU A 145 3.12 -66.14 -4.32
N GLU A 146 4.10 -66.02 -5.22
CA GLU A 146 4.67 -67.15 -5.98
C GLU A 146 5.24 -68.24 -5.05
N LEU A 147 6.04 -67.85 -4.05
CA LEU A 147 6.60 -68.79 -3.07
C LEU A 147 5.55 -69.47 -2.18
N ALA A 148 4.41 -68.80 -1.92
CA ALA A 148 3.32 -69.39 -1.16
C ALA A 148 2.58 -70.46 -1.98
N SER A 149 2.36 -70.21 -3.28
CA SER A 149 1.72 -71.17 -4.19
C SER A 149 2.58 -72.41 -4.45
N GLU A 150 3.91 -72.26 -4.63
CA GLU A 150 4.81 -73.41 -4.81
C GLU A 150 4.86 -74.33 -3.57
N LYS A 151 4.61 -73.78 -2.38
CA LYS A 151 4.61 -74.55 -1.13
C LYS A 151 3.32 -75.35 -0.92
N GLU A 152 2.19 -74.88 -1.45
CA GLU A 152 0.90 -75.61 -1.42
C GLU A 152 0.84 -76.76 -2.44
N GLU A 153 1.66 -76.74 -3.50
CA GLU A 153 1.74 -77.84 -4.48
C GLU A 153 2.64 -79.02 -4.04
N LEU A 154 3.43 -78.84 -2.96
CA LEU A 154 4.41 -79.81 -2.46
C LEU A 154 3.99 -80.55 -1.18
N ASP A 155 2.88 -80.15 -0.54
CA ASP A 155 2.23 -80.82 0.62
C ASP A 155 1.02 -81.67 0.18
#